data_AF-A0A168HNF5-F1
#
_entry.id   AF-A0A168HNF5-F1
#
_cell.length_a   1.000
_cell.length_b   1.000
_cell.length_c   1.000
_cell.angle_alpha   90.00
_cell.angle_beta   90.00
_cell.angle_gamma   90.00
#
_symmetry.space_group_name_H-M   'P 1'
#
loop_
_entity.id
_entity.type
_entity.pdbx_description
1 polymer ?
#
loop_
_entity_poly.entity_id
_entity_poly.type
_entity_poly.pdbx_seq_one_letter_code
_entity_poly.pdbx_strand_id
1 'polypeptide(L)' 'MTYIYYHYRLIPTGTETWNERILIGHDADGSDGWSYRWEFGNQTLHDHISVQALGSDSSTQATESIKVHSL' A
#
# COMPACT_ATOMS: atom_id res chain seq x y z
N MET A 1 -13.80 15.98 -11.27
CA MET A 1 -13.47 14.84 -10.41
C MET A 1 -12.06 14.41 -10.77
N THR A 2 -11.11 14.51 -9.84
CA THR A 2 -9.76 13.99 -10.02
C THR A 2 -9.80 12.51 -9.69
N TYR A 3 -9.43 11.64 -10.62
CA TYR A 3 -9.31 10.21 -10.33
C TYR A 3 -8.09 10.02 -9.42
N ILE A 4 -8.30 9.40 -8.27
CA ILE A 4 -7.25 9.02 -7.34
C ILE A 4 -7.29 7.51 -7.25
N TYR A 5 -6.14 6.88 -7.45
CA TYR A 5 -5.96 5.44 -7.26
C TYR A 5 -5.03 5.21 -6.07
N TYR A 6 -5.26 4.11 -5.37
CA TYR A 6 -4.48 3.72 -4.20
C TYR A 6 -3.68 2.45 -4.51
N HIS A 7 -2.43 2.45 -4.09
CA HIS A 7 -1.59 1.26 -4.06
C HIS A 7 -1.28 0.87 -2.63
N TYR A 8 -1.39 -0.42 -2.34
CA TYR A 8 -1.05 -1.02 -1.06
C TYR A 8 0.19 -1.88 -1.27
N ARG A 9 1.27 -1.60 -0.55
CA ARG A 9 2.54 -2.34 -0.67
C ARG A 9 3.05 -2.81 0.67
N LEU A 10 3.55 -4.03 0.73
CA LEU A 10 4.41 -4.49 1.83
C LEU A 10 5.82 -3.98 1.61
N ILE A 11 6.41 -3.46 2.67
CA ILE A 11 7.78 -3.00 2.70
C ILE A 11 8.50 -3.74 3.84
N PRO A 12 9.55 -4.52 3.52
CA PRO A 12 10.35 -5.19 4.53
C PRO A 12 10.98 -4.21 5.50
N THR A 13 10.93 -4.49 6.80
CA THR A 13 11.66 -3.67 7.77
C THR A 13 13.16 -3.96 7.67
N GLY A 14 13.99 -2.91 7.70
CA GLY A 14 15.44 -3.00 7.80
C GLY A 14 16.20 -2.73 6.51
N THR A 15 15.68 -3.19 5.36
CA THR A 15 16.27 -2.90 4.04
C THR A 15 15.52 -1.81 3.29
N GLU A 16 14.18 -1.75 3.43
CA GLU A 16 13.26 -0.78 2.80
C GLU A 16 13.49 -0.52 1.29
N THR A 17 14.23 -1.41 0.64
CA THR A 17 14.66 -1.28 -0.75
C THR A 17 13.45 -1.30 -1.65
N TRP A 18 13.37 -0.38 -2.61
CA TRP A 18 12.23 -0.26 -3.51
C TRP A 18 11.91 -1.58 -4.24
N ASN A 19 12.94 -2.33 -4.64
CA ASN A 19 12.81 -3.59 -5.38
C ASN A 19 12.28 -4.76 -4.54
N GLU A 20 12.27 -4.63 -3.21
CA GLU A 20 11.80 -5.68 -2.29
C GLU A 20 10.34 -5.46 -1.89
N ARG A 21 9.72 -4.38 -2.37
CA ARG A 21 8.32 -4.06 -2.07
C ARG A 21 7.38 -4.95 -2.85
N ILE A 22 6.36 -5.46 -2.17
CA ILE A 22 5.35 -6.33 -2.79
C ILE A 22 4.05 -5.54 -2.92
N LEU A 23 3.55 -5.36 -4.14
CA LEU A 23 2.22 -4.80 -4.36
C LEU A 23 1.18 -5.85 -3.96
N ILE A 24 0.43 -5.55 -2.90
CA ILE A 24 -0.62 -6.44 -2.38
C ILE A 24 -2.00 -6.05 -2.90
N GLY A 25 -2.24 -4.76 -3.17
CA GLY A 25 -3.55 -4.28 -3.61
C GLY A 25 -3.50 -3.02 -4.46
N HIS A 26 -4.57 -2.82 -5.22
CA HIS A 26 -4.84 -1.62 -6.01
C HIS A 26 -6.33 -1.30 -5.93
N ASP A 27 -6.66 -0.04 -5.67
CA ASP A 27 -8.02 0.49 -5.67
C ASP A 27 -8.09 1.67 -6.64
N ALA A 28 -8.97 1.57 -7.64
CA ALA A 28 -9.14 2.55 -8.71
C ALA A 28 -10.59 3.01 -8.92
N ASP A 29 -11.56 2.41 -8.25
CA ASP A 29 -12.97 2.76 -8.46
C ASP A 29 -13.39 3.95 -7.60
N GLY A 30 -12.71 4.19 -6.46
CA GLY A 30 -12.89 5.34 -5.57
C GLY A 30 -14.33 5.52 -5.07
N SER A 31 -15.16 4.49 -5.20
CA SER A 31 -16.61 4.58 -5.07
C SER A 31 -17.09 4.44 -3.62
N ASP A 32 -16.28 3.81 -2.77
CA ASP A 32 -16.54 3.56 -1.35
C ASP A 32 -15.48 4.15 -0.41
N GLY A 33 -14.61 5.01 -0.93
CA GLY A 33 -13.41 5.50 -0.24
C GLY A 33 -12.17 4.78 -0.75
N TRP A 34 -11.19 4.56 0.12
CA TRP A 34 -10.04 3.69 -0.15
C TRP A 34 -10.14 2.47 0.75
N SER A 35 -10.27 1.28 0.18
CA SER A 35 -10.35 0.05 0.96
C SER A 35 -9.61 -1.12 0.31
N TYR A 36 -8.97 -1.93 1.14
CA TYR A 36 -8.31 -3.14 0.67
C TYR A 36 -8.31 -4.20 1.77
N ARG A 37 -8.86 -5.38 1.47
CA ARG A 37 -8.80 -6.55 2.35
C ARG A 37 -7.63 -7.42 1.96
N TRP A 38 -6.70 -7.60 2.89
CA TRP A 38 -5.52 -8.42 2.70
C TRP A 38 -5.57 -9.69 3.57
N GLU A 39 -5.55 -10.86 2.92
CA GLU A 39 -5.42 -12.15 3.59
C GLU A 39 -3.95 -12.57 3.62
N PHE A 40 -3.27 -12.34 4.76
CA PHE A 40 -1.82 -12.55 4.89
C PHE A 40 -1.43 -14.01 5.25
N GLY A 41 -2.39 -14.84 5.65
CA GLY A 41 -2.19 -16.26 5.96
C GLY A 41 -1.20 -16.49 7.11
N ASN A 42 -0.32 -17.48 6.97
CA ASN A 42 0.67 -17.88 7.98
C ASN A 42 2.02 -17.16 7.82
N GLN A 43 2.03 -15.94 7.28
CA GLN A 43 3.26 -15.16 7.14
C GLN A 43 3.67 -14.54 8.47
N THR A 44 4.94 -14.70 8.86
CA THR A 44 5.54 -13.89 9.92
C THR A 44 5.89 -12.52 9.34
N LEU A 45 5.29 -11.48 9.89
CA LEU A 45 5.43 -10.11 9.38
C LEU A 45 6.27 -9.27 10.35
N HIS A 46 7.41 -8.80 9.83
CA HIS A 46 8.17 -7.70 10.37
C HIS A 46 8.19 -6.58 9.33
N ASP A 47 7.02 -6.18 8.83
CA ASP A 47 6.89 -5.28 7.67
C ASP A 47 6.05 -4.05 8.01
N HIS A 48 5.99 -3.10 7.09
CA HIS A 48 4.96 -2.07 7.10
C HIS A 48 4.20 -2.03 5.79
N ILE A 49 2.92 -1.68 5.87
CA ILE A 49 2.07 -1.42 4.72
C ILE A 49 2.23 0.05 4.35
N SER A 50 2.69 0.32 3.13
CA SER A 50 2.63 1.64 2.53
C SER A 50 1.36 1.76 1.71
N VAL A 51 0.57 2.80 2.02
CA VAL A 51 -0.61 3.20 1.24
C VAL A 51 -0.23 4.44 0.45
N GLN A 52 -0.26 4.35 -0.87
CA GLN A 52 0.11 5.45 -1.76
C GLN A 52 -1.12 5.89 -2.57
N ALA A 53 -1.54 7.14 -2.37
CA ALA A 53 -2.52 7.80 -3.23
C ALA A 53 -1.80 8.42 -4.41
N LEU A 54 -2.31 8.21 -5.62
CA LEU A 54 -1.73 8.71 -6.86
C LEU A 54 -2.78 9.49 -7.65
N GLY A 55 -2.43 10.69 -8.07
CA GLY A 55 -3.23 11.52 -8.95
C GLY A 55 -3.21 11.02 -10.38
N SER A 56 -4.27 11.32 -11.13
CA SER A 56 -4.38 11.05 -12.56
C SER A 56 -3.33 11.78 -13.42
N ASP A 57 -2.65 12.77 -12.86
CA ASP A 57 -1.58 13.55 -13.52
C ASP A 57 -0.21 12.87 -13.50
N SER A 58 -0.12 11.64 -12.94
CA SER A 58 1.11 10.86 -12.81
C SER A 58 2.23 11.57 -12.04
N SER A 59 1.94 12.65 -11.32
CA SER A 59 2.94 13.46 -10.61
C SER A 59 2.53 13.78 -9.18
N THR A 60 1.24 13.94 -8.92
CA THR A 60 0.70 14.14 -7.58
C THR A 60 0.66 12.80 -6.86
N GLN A 61 1.30 12.74 -5.70
CA GLN A 61 1.24 11.57 -4.83
C GLN A 61 1.24 11.96 -3.36
N ALA A 62 0.60 11.14 -2.54
CA ALA A 62 0.71 11.16 -1.09
C ALA A 62 0.97 9.73 -0.61
N THR A 63 1.67 9.57 0.50
CA THR A 63 2.03 8.25 1.02
C THR A 63 1.97 8.24 2.53
N GLU A 64 1.33 7.22 3.08
CA GLU A 64 1.27 6.92 4.50
C GLU A 64 1.77 5.50 4.77
N SER A 65 2.31 5.28 5.96
CA SER A 65 2.85 3.99 6.38
C SER A 65 2.18 3.50 7.65
N ILE A 66 1.72 2.25 7.60
CA ILE A 66 1.10 1.53 8.71
C ILE A 66 2.04 0.41 9.11
N LYS A 67 2.56 0.45 10.32
CA LYS A 67 3.42 -0.63 10.82
C LYS A 67 2.57 -1.86 11.14
N VAL A 68 3.02 -3.03 10.68
CA VAL A 68 2.33 -4.31 10.92
C VAL A 68 3.29 -5.26 11.62
N HIS A 69 2.81 -5.89 12.69
CA HIS A 69 3.59 -6.82 13.48
C HIS A 69 2.70 -8.03 13.76
N SER A 70 3.13 -9.22 13.37
CA SER A 70 2.54 -10.47 13.86
C SER A 70 3.35 -10.99 15.04
N LEU A 71 2.67 -11.56 16.04
CA LEU A 71 3.31 -12.26 17.17
C LEU A 71 3.88 -13.62 16.78
#